data_AF-A0A519L7K4-F1
#
_entry.id   AF-A0A519L7K4-F1
#
_cell.length_a   1.000
_cell.length_b   1.000
_cell.length_c   1.000
_cell.angle_alpha   90.00
_cell.angle_beta   90.00
_cell.angle_gamma   90.00
#
_symmetry.space_group_name_H-M   'P 1'
#
loop_
_entity.id
_entity.type
_entity.pdbx_description
1 polymer ?
#
loop_
_entity_poly.entity_id
_entity_poly.type
_entity_poly.pdbx_seq_one_letter_code
_entity_poly.pdbx_strand_id
1 'polypeptide(L)'
;MAINLQKGQRIDIGLTKMTIGLGWDPNEGTGYDFDLDASAIMIDNQRKLVSEDYFVFYNNLNSPDGALTHTGDDPSGKNSDGDDDEAIMIDLEKVDQRVEEILFVVTIEDFERRRQNFGQVRNSYIRIVDQNNNQ
;
A
#
# COMPACT_ATOMS: atom_id res chain seq x y z
N MET A 1 -14.86 -9.83 -9.88
CA MET A 1 -14.60 -11.17 -9.30
C MET A 1 -13.38 -11.00 -8.42
N ALA A 2 -13.46 -11.24 -7.12
CA ALA A 2 -12.30 -11.05 -6.24
C ALA A 2 -11.29 -12.20 -6.44
N ILE A 3 -10.03 -11.85 -6.67
CA ILE A 3 -8.93 -12.80 -6.76
C ILE A 3 -8.23 -12.84 -5.41
N ASN A 4 -8.37 -13.97 -4.69
CA ASN A 4 -7.64 -14.18 -3.44
C ASN A 4 -6.25 -14.75 -3.75
N LEU A 5 -5.22 -13.94 -3.53
CA LEU A 5 -3.84 -14.36 -3.71
C LEU A 5 -3.37 -15.22 -2.54
N GLN A 6 -2.66 -16.30 -2.85
CA GLN A 6 -1.94 -17.11 -1.87
C GLN A 6 -0.47 -16.68 -1.81
N LYS A 7 0.17 -16.91 -0.66
CA LYS A 7 1.59 -16.59 -0.46
C LYS A 7 2.46 -17.24 -1.56
N GLY A 8 3.21 -16.42 -2.28
CA GLY A 8 4.11 -16.86 -3.36
C GLY A 8 3.42 -17.06 -4.72
N GLN A 9 2.10 -16.86 -4.80
CA GLN A 9 1.39 -16.89 -6.07
C GLN A 9 1.81 -15.72 -6.96
N ARG A 10 1.84 -15.98 -8.26
CA ARG A 10 2.03 -14.98 -9.31
C ARG A 10 0.82 -15.03 -10.23
N ILE A 11 0.30 -13.87 -10.59
CA ILE A 11 -0.82 -13.73 -11.51
C ILE A 11 -0.53 -12.60 -12.49
N ASP A 12 -0.98 -12.76 -13.73
CA ASP A 12 -1.05 -11.65 -14.68
C ASP A 12 -2.39 -10.93 -14.46
N ILE A 13 -2.29 -9.65 -14.10
CA ILE A 13 -3.45 -8.82 -13.76
C ILE A 13 -3.96 -8.05 -14.99
N GLY A 14 -3.13 -7.85 -16.02
CA GLY A 14 -3.50 -7.09 -17.22
C GLY A 14 -4.00 -5.66 -16.98
N LEU A 15 -3.65 -5.04 -15.85
CA LEU A 15 -4.13 -3.71 -15.45
C LEU A 15 -3.16 -2.61 -15.93
N THR A 16 -3.71 -1.43 -16.20
CA THR A 16 -2.93 -0.22 -16.52
C THR A 16 -3.05 0.85 -15.44
N LYS A 17 -4.25 1.00 -14.88
CA LYS A 17 -4.55 1.93 -13.78
C LYS A 17 -5.18 1.17 -12.64
N MET A 18 -4.59 1.28 -11.47
CA MET A 18 -5.00 0.48 -10.32
C MET A 18 -4.81 1.27 -9.03
N THR A 19 -5.56 0.88 -8.01
CA THR A 19 -5.39 1.37 -6.64
C THR A 19 -5.02 0.20 -5.75
N ILE A 20 -3.97 0.37 -4.97
CA ILE A 20 -3.69 -0.50 -3.84
C ILE A 20 -4.41 0.09 -2.63
N GLY A 21 -5.32 -0.67 -2.06
CA GLY A 21 -6.08 -0.29 -0.87
C GLY A 21 -5.63 -1.09 0.34
N LEU A 22 -5.47 -0.42 1.47
CA LEU A 22 -5.17 -0.99 2.78
C LEU A 22 -6.32 -0.62 3.71
N GLY A 23 -6.90 -1.62 4.38
CA GLY A 23 -7.94 -1.42 5.38
C GLY A 23 -7.70 -2.31 6.59
N TRP A 24 -8.04 -1.80 7.78
CA TRP A 24 -7.91 -2.56 9.01
C TRP A 24 -8.83 -2.09 10.14
N ASP A 25 -9.22 -3.03 11.01
CA ASP A 25 -9.93 -2.71 12.25
C ASP A 25 -8.95 -2.77 13.43
N PRO A 26 -8.65 -1.63 14.10
CA PRO A 26 -7.81 -1.63 15.29
C PRO A 26 -8.49 -2.37 16.45
N ASN A 27 -7.72 -3.16 17.21
CA ASN A 27 -8.25 -3.81 18.41
C ASN A 27 -8.50 -2.78 19.52
N GLU A 28 -9.65 -2.85 20.17
CA GLU A 28 -9.94 -2.03 21.34
C GLU A 28 -9.16 -2.50 22.58
N GLY A 29 -8.77 -1.56 23.45
CA GLY A 29 -8.22 -1.85 24.78
C GLY A 29 -6.70 -2.14 24.85
N THR A 30 -5.95 -1.92 23.76
CA THR A 30 -4.48 -2.07 23.72
C THR A 30 -3.71 -0.86 24.26
N GLY A 31 -4.39 0.28 24.47
CA GLY A 31 -3.80 1.51 25.00
C GLY A 31 -3.12 2.42 23.96
N TYR A 32 -2.94 1.93 22.74
CA TYR A 32 -2.40 2.68 21.59
C TYR A 32 -3.20 2.36 20.33
N ASP A 33 -3.38 3.34 19.45
CA ASP A 33 -3.96 3.14 18.13
C ASP A 33 -3.01 2.30 17.24
N PHE A 34 -3.60 1.54 16.32
CA PHE A 34 -2.86 0.79 15.31
C PHE A 34 -2.76 1.63 14.06
N ASP A 35 -1.52 1.97 13.75
CA ASP A 35 -1.12 2.86 12.68
C ASP A 35 -0.42 1.98 11.63
N LEU A 36 -1.13 1.66 10.55
CA LEU A 36 -0.63 0.78 9.50
C LEU A 36 -0.33 1.61 8.27
N ASP A 37 0.93 1.65 7.86
CA ASP A 37 1.34 2.39 6.67
C ASP A 37 1.43 1.48 5.45
N ALA A 38 0.86 1.90 4.33
CA ALA A 38 1.16 1.40 3.01
C ALA A 38 2.33 2.18 2.39
N SER A 39 3.32 1.47 1.85
CA SER A 39 4.46 2.08 1.15
C SER A 39 4.73 1.38 -0.17
N ALA A 40 5.24 2.14 -1.14
CA ALA A 40 5.64 1.64 -2.45
C ALA A 40 7.10 1.97 -2.75
N ILE A 41 7.85 0.95 -3.17
CA ILE A 41 9.28 1.05 -3.49
C ILE A 41 9.44 0.71 -4.97
N MET A 42 9.85 1.68 -5.77
CA MET A 42 10.08 1.49 -7.20
C MET A 42 11.56 1.20 -7.45
N ILE A 43 11.87 0.01 -7.97
CA ILE A 43 13.24 -0.49 -8.13
C ILE A 43 13.60 -0.78 -9.58
N ASP A 44 14.90 -0.67 -9.87
CA ASP A 44 15.49 -0.95 -11.17
C ASP A 44 15.79 -2.45 -11.37
N ASN A 45 16.36 -2.77 -12.54
CA ASN A 45 16.77 -4.13 -12.90
C ASN A 45 17.90 -4.72 -12.01
N GLN A 46 18.57 -3.90 -11.19
CA GLN A 46 19.55 -4.33 -10.18
C GLN A 46 18.91 -4.54 -8.81
N ARG A 47 17.58 -4.41 -8.72
CA ARG A 47 16.79 -4.44 -7.49
C ARG A 47 17.19 -3.36 -6.50
N LYS A 48 17.55 -2.17 -7.00
CA LYS A 48 17.85 -0.99 -6.20
C LYS A 48 16.80 0.08 -6.46
N LEU A 49 16.58 0.94 -5.46
CA LEU A 49 15.76 2.15 -5.64
C LEU A 49 16.30 2.96 -6.84
N VAL A 50 15.38 3.39 -7.71
CA VAL A 50 15.73 4.23 -8.86
C VAL A 50 16.31 5.57 -8.38
N SER A 51 15.70 6.17 -7.36
CA SER A 51 16.28 7.20 -6.49
C SER A 51 15.51 7.23 -5.16
N GLU A 52 15.95 8.05 -4.21
CA GLU A 52 15.25 8.20 -2.92
C GLU A 52 13.81 8.70 -3.08
N ASP A 53 13.55 9.56 -4.06
CA ASP A 53 12.21 10.10 -4.34
C ASP A 53 11.24 9.05 -4.91
N TYR A 54 11.73 7.91 -5.39
CA TYR A 54 10.93 6.78 -5.89
C TYR A 54 10.49 5.82 -4.76
N PHE A 55 10.69 6.23 -3.51
CA PHE A 55 10.06 5.63 -2.34
C PHE A 55 8.84 6.46 -1.93
N VAL A 56 7.65 5.92 -2.16
CA VAL A 56 6.36 6.57 -1.90
C VAL A 56 5.78 6.05 -0.59
N PHE A 57 5.48 6.96 0.33
CA PHE A 57 4.96 6.68 1.68
C PHE A 57 4.34 7.97 2.24
N TYR A 58 3.82 7.96 3.47
CA TYR A 58 3.10 9.10 4.08
C TYR A 58 3.84 10.45 4.02
N ASN A 59 5.19 10.46 4.05
CA ASN A 59 5.98 11.69 3.98
C ASN A 59 6.46 12.05 2.56
N ASN A 60 6.31 11.13 1.60
CA ASN A 60 6.58 11.37 0.19
C ASN A 60 5.43 10.82 -0.66
N LEU A 61 4.40 11.64 -0.84
CA LEU A 61 3.12 11.20 -1.36
C LEU A 61 3.12 10.91 -2.87
N ASN A 62 4.12 11.37 -3.63
CA ASN A 62 4.10 11.24 -5.09
C ASN A 62 5.46 10.77 -5.62
N SER A 63 5.44 9.87 -6.60
CA SER A 63 6.63 9.56 -7.37
C SER A 63 6.97 10.70 -8.34
N PRO A 64 8.26 10.91 -8.70
CA PRO A 64 8.67 12.02 -9.58
C PRO A 64 8.11 11.94 -11.00
N ASP A 65 7.79 10.74 -11.47
CA ASP A 65 7.16 10.47 -12.77
C ASP A 65 5.62 10.66 -12.73
N GLY A 66 5.05 10.89 -11.55
CA GLY A 66 3.60 11.03 -11.36
C GLY A 66 2.83 9.74 -11.61
N ALA A 67 3.51 8.59 -11.58
CA ALA A 67 2.90 7.28 -11.74
C ALA A 67 2.21 6.81 -10.45
N LEU A 68 2.78 7.11 -9.28
CA LEU A 68 2.23 6.73 -7.97
C LEU A 68 1.82 7.96 -7.17
N THR A 69 0.65 7.89 -6.56
CA THR A 69 0.13 8.89 -5.63
C THR A 69 -0.48 8.22 -4.40
N HIS A 70 0.08 8.50 -3.22
CA HIS A 70 -0.45 8.13 -1.92
C HIS A 70 -1.59 9.08 -1.54
N THR A 71 -2.72 8.57 -1.07
CA THR A 71 -3.91 9.38 -0.75
C THR A 71 -3.78 10.14 0.57
N GLY A 72 -2.86 9.71 1.43
CA GLY A 72 -2.62 10.30 2.75
C GLY A 72 -2.56 9.21 3.81
N ASP A 73 -2.07 9.57 4.99
CA ASP A 73 -1.94 8.69 6.16
C ASP A 73 -3.26 8.65 6.96
N ASP A 74 -3.67 7.45 7.39
CA ASP A 74 -4.70 7.26 8.45
C ASP A 74 -4.08 6.60 9.69
N PRO A 75 -3.64 7.40 10.68
CA PRO A 75 -3.01 6.87 11.89
C PRO A 75 -3.93 6.03 12.79
N SER A 76 -5.24 6.01 12.48
CA SER A 76 -6.28 5.45 13.35
C SER A 76 -7.01 4.24 12.78
N GLY A 77 -6.97 4.03 11.46
CA GLY A 77 -7.76 2.99 10.77
C GLY A 77 -9.26 3.14 11.01
N LYS A 78 -9.75 4.37 11.04
CA LYS A 78 -11.16 4.71 11.35
C LYS A 78 -11.73 5.75 10.39
N ASN A 79 -10.93 6.27 9.47
CA ASN A 79 -11.40 7.29 8.54
C ASN A 79 -12.33 6.71 7.46
N SER A 80 -12.33 5.38 7.29
CA SER A 80 -13.22 4.71 6.34
C SER A 80 -14.24 3.82 7.08
N ASP A 81 -15.52 3.95 6.76
CA ASP A 81 -16.61 3.13 7.33
C ASP A 81 -16.61 1.74 6.65
N GLY A 82 -15.50 1.02 6.80
CA GLY A 82 -15.24 -0.29 6.18
C GLY A 82 -14.75 -0.24 4.73
N ASP A 83 -14.04 0.82 4.33
CA ASP A 83 -13.40 0.93 3.01
C ASP A 83 -11.86 0.92 3.17
N ASP A 84 -11.12 1.39 2.17
CA ASP A 84 -9.67 1.53 2.30
C ASP A 84 -9.32 2.75 3.17
N ASP A 85 -8.67 2.51 4.31
CA ASP A 85 -8.16 3.55 5.21
C ASP A 85 -6.97 4.29 4.59
N GLU A 86 -6.13 3.55 3.85
CA GLU A 86 -5.06 4.12 3.02
C GLU A 86 -5.08 3.57 1.60
N ALA A 87 -4.68 4.40 0.64
CA ALA A 87 -4.60 3.99 -0.75
C ALA A 87 -3.39 4.58 -1.49
N ILE A 88 -2.87 3.78 -2.43
CA ILE A 88 -1.86 4.21 -3.39
C ILE A 88 -2.44 4.03 -4.78
N MET A 89 -2.68 5.14 -5.47
CA MET A 89 -3.11 5.18 -6.86
C MET A 89 -1.92 5.00 -7.78
N ILE A 90 -2.06 4.15 -8.79
CA ILE A 90 -1.01 3.81 -9.76
C ILE A 90 -1.51 3.99 -11.19
N ASP A 91 -0.70 4.66 -12.00
CA ASP A 91 -0.84 4.78 -13.44
C ASP A 91 0.43 4.22 -14.11
N LEU A 92 0.35 2.95 -14.54
CA LEU A 92 1.50 2.22 -15.09
C LEU A 92 1.99 2.81 -16.43
N GLU A 93 1.15 3.60 -17.12
CA GLU A 93 1.53 4.26 -18.37
C GLU A 93 2.54 5.40 -18.15
N LYS A 94 2.63 5.91 -16.91
CA LYS A 94 3.54 7.01 -16.54
C LYS A 94 4.83 6.55 -15.89
N VAL A 95 4.94 5.26 -15.56
CA VAL A 95 6.10 4.71 -14.86
C VAL A 95 7.37 4.94 -15.69
N ASP A 96 8.39 5.52 -15.05
CA ASP A 96 9.70 5.72 -15.66
C ASP A 96 10.27 4.38 -16.14
N GLN A 97 10.84 4.36 -17.36
CA GLN A 97 11.39 3.15 -17.98
C GLN A 97 12.54 2.50 -17.19
N ARG A 98 13.13 3.22 -16.23
CA ARG A 98 14.15 2.68 -15.32
C ARG A 98 13.57 1.76 -14.24
N VAL A 99 12.26 1.87 -13.97
CA VAL A 99 11.56 1.06 -12.97
C VAL A 99 11.19 -0.29 -13.60
N GLU A 100 11.67 -1.37 -13.00
CA GLU A 100 11.38 -2.75 -13.42
C GLU A 100 10.34 -3.40 -12.50
N GLU A 101 10.36 -3.08 -11.20
CA GLU A 101 9.44 -3.63 -10.22
C GLU A 101 8.94 -2.54 -9.26
N ILE A 102 7.68 -2.68 -8.83
CA ILE A 102 7.09 -1.85 -7.76
C ILE A 102 6.73 -2.79 -6.62
N LEU A 103 7.37 -2.62 -5.47
CA LEU A 103 7.12 -3.39 -4.27
C LEU A 103 6.18 -2.62 -3.35
N PHE A 104 5.05 -3.22 -2.99
CA PHE A 104 4.16 -2.70 -1.96
C PHE A 104 4.48 -3.37 -0.62
N VAL A 105 4.66 -2.56 0.42
CA VAL A 105 5.01 -3.00 1.76
C VAL A 105 4.02 -2.39 2.73
N VAL A 106 3.55 -3.17 3.69
CA VAL A 106 2.70 -2.69 4.78
C VAL A 106 3.47 -2.84 6.09
N THR A 107 3.54 -1.78 6.87
CA THR A 107 4.20 -1.73 8.17
C THR A 107 3.22 -1.37 9.29
N ILE A 108 3.68 -1.45 10.53
CA ILE A 108 2.96 -0.89 11.69
C ILE A 108 3.91 0.10 12.33
N GLU A 109 3.51 1.36 12.42
CA GLU A 109 4.35 2.40 12.98
C GLU A 109 4.63 2.14 14.47
N ASP A 110 5.87 2.39 14.90
CA ASP A 110 6.32 2.19 16.29
C ASP A 110 6.07 0.78 16.88
N PHE A 111 5.92 -0.26 16.05
CA PHE A 111 5.45 -1.58 16.51
C PHE A 111 6.26 -2.16 17.68
N GLU A 112 7.58 -1.89 17.76
CA GLU A 112 8.41 -2.35 18.88
C GLU A 112 8.04 -1.66 20.20
N ARG A 113 7.86 -0.33 20.15
CA ARG A 113 7.54 0.49 21.32
C ARG A 113 6.12 0.23 21.81
N ARG A 114 5.18 0.13 20.87
CA ARG A 114 3.75 -0.14 21.15
C ARG A 114 3.46 -1.64 21.33
N ARG A 115 4.45 -2.52 21.10
CA ARG A 115 4.35 -3.99 21.14
C ARG A 115 3.20 -4.51 20.27
N GLN A 116 3.08 -3.94 19.08
CA GLN A 116 2.04 -4.25 18.11
C GLN A 116 2.53 -5.24 17.05
N ASN A 117 1.62 -6.04 16.50
CA ASN A 117 1.85 -6.89 15.34
C ASN A 117 0.53 -7.13 14.60
N PHE A 118 0.60 -7.58 13.34
CA PHE A 118 -0.58 -7.83 12.52
C PHE A 118 -1.56 -8.86 13.09
N GLY A 119 -1.12 -9.77 13.96
CA GLY A 119 -1.99 -10.73 14.64
C GLY A 119 -2.91 -10.11 15.70
N GLN A 120 -2.66 -8.85 16.07
CA GLN A 120 -3.52 -8.07 16.97
C GLN A 120 -4.48 -7.15 16.21
N VAL A 121 -4.37 -7.07 14.89
CA VAL A 121 -5.25 -6.26 14.03
C VAL A 121 -6.35 -7.16 13.50
N ARG A 122 -7.60 -6.68 13.45
CA ARG A 122 -8.73 -7.44 12.91
C ARG A 122 -9.03 -6.98 11.50
N ASN A 123 -9.57 -7.90 10.69
CA ASN A 123 -10.01 -7.62 9.32
C ASN A 123 -8.98 -6.86 8.47
N SER A 124 -7.68 -7.03 8.74
CA SER A 124 -6.64 -6.37 7.96
C SER A 124 -6.56 -7.01 6.57
N TYR A 125 -6.57 -6.18 5.55
CA TYR A 125 -6.43 -6.62 4.18
C TYR A 125 -5.64 -5.62 3.35
N ILE A 126 -4.99 -6.13 2.31
CA ILE A 126 -4.50 -5.34 1.19
C ILE A 126 -5.21 -5.83 -0.06
N ARG A 127 -5.72 -4.92 -0.86
CA ARG A 127 -6.45 -5.24 -2.10
C ARG A 127 -5.91 -4.43 -3.27
N ILE A 128 -6.17 -4.95 -4.46
CA ILE A 128 -5.90 -4.28 -5.73
C ILE A 128 -7.24 -4.03 -6.40
N VAL A 129 -7.49 -2.79 -6.81
CA VAL A 129 -8.72 -2.38 -7.50
C VAL A 129 -8.35 -1.82 -8.87
N ASP A 130 -8.98 -2.31 -9.93
CA ASP A 130 -8.83 -1.74 -11.28
C ASP A 130 -9.63 -0.44 -11.39
N GLN A 131 -8.98 0.66 -11.76
CA GLN A 131 -9.66 1.96 -11.86
C GLN A 131 -10.57 2.07 -13.10
N ASN A 132 -10.43 1.21 -14.10
CA ASN A 132 -11.24 1.29 -15.32
C ASN A 132 -12.66 0.77 -15.12
N ASN A 133 -12.85 -0.19 -14.21
CA ASN A 133 -14.14 -0.85 -13.95
C ASN A 133 -14.51 -0.89 -12.45
N ASN A 134 -13.64 -0.39 -11.57
CA ASN A 134 -13.80 -0.38 -10.12
C ASN A 134 -14.05 -1.78 -9.53
N GLN A 135 -13.35 -2.79 -10.06
CA GLN A 135 -13.45 -4.20 -9.67
C GLN A 135 -12.17 -4.76 -9.05
#